data_AF-A0AB39XTZ0-F1
#
_entry.id   AF-A0AB39XTZ0-F1
#
_cell.length_a   1.000
_cell.length_b   1.000
_cell.length_c   1.000
_cell.angle_alpha   90.00
_cell.angle_beta   90.00
_cell.angle_gamma   90.00
#
_symmetry.space_group_name_H-M   'P 1'
#
loop_
_entity.id
_entity.type
_entity.pdbx_description
1 polymer ?
#
loop_
_entity_poly.entity_id
_entity_poly.type
_entity_poly.pdbx_seq_one_letter_code
_entity_poly.pdbx_strand_id
1 'polypeptide(L)'
;MLLNAANARYGRPEDLKQLLRAAHALDIMVYLDVVYNHFGPQLNYLHSYAERFFTSRHATGWGPAVNLEGQDGVFVREFLIENAMMWLRDYGFDGLRLDAVHALKDNSDRHFLVELAETVRNEFAGRRVHLMLENEANQAHLLRRSQGLARHYDAQWADDFHNALHVLLTGEREGY
;
A
#
# COMPACT_ATOMS: atom_id res chain seq x y z
N MET A 1 -4.14 16.21 1.23
CA MET A 1 -4.69 14.90 0.88
C MET A 1 -5.01 14.16 2.17
N LEU A 2 -6.23 13.64 2.33
CA LEU A 2 -6.58 12.77 3.45
C LEU A 2 -6.60 11.35 2.90
N LEU A 3 -5.83 10.42 3.48
CA LEU A 3 -5.82 9.02 3.04
C LEU A 3 -7.22 8.37 3.14
N ASN A 4 -8.08 8.89 4.00
CA ASN A 4 -9.43 8.37 4.27
C ASN A 4 -10.52 8.97 3.36
N ALA A 5 -10.17 9.75 2.35
CA ALA A 5 -11.14 10.43 1.48
C ALA A 5 -10.92 10.08 0.02
N ALA A 6 -11.94 9.49 -0.61
CA ALA A 6 -11.97 9.39 -2.07
C ALA A 6 -11.86 10.80 -2.67
N ASN A 7 -11.10 10.93 -3.76
CA ASN A 7 -10.90 12.24 -4.38
C ASN A 7 -12.25 12.78 -4.89
N ALA A 8 -12.68 13.91 -4.33
CA ALA A 8 -13.99 14.50 -4.61
C ALA A 8 -14.20 14.84 -6.10
N ARG A 9 -13.13 15.00 -6.89
CA ARG A 9 -13.24 15.21 -8.36
C ARG A 9 -13.74 13.97 -9.10
N TYR A 10 -13.57 12.78 -8.52
CA TYR A 10 -14.04 11.52 -9.09
C TYR A 10 -15.44 11.13 -8.62
N GLY A 11 -16.04 11.92 -7.74
CA GLY A 11 -17.38 11.70 -7.20
C GLY A 11 -17.39 11.68 -5.67
N ARG A 12 -18.56 11.41 -5.13
CA ARG A 12 -18.78 11.23 -3.69
C ARG A 12 -18.42 9.80 -3.27
N PRO A 13 -18.20 9.54 -1.97
CA PRO A 13 -17.98 8.18 -1.47
C PRO A 13 -19.04 7.16 -1.93
N GLU A 14 -20.30 7.57 -2.03
CA GLU A 14 -21.41 6.72 -2.48
C GLU A 14 -21.26 6.29 -3.94
N ASP A 15 -20.69 7.17 -4.77
CA ASP A 15 -20.50 6.94 -6.19
C ASP A 15 -19.37 5.91 -6.40
N LEU A 16 -18.31 5.97 -5.59
CA LEU A 16 -17.29 4.92 -5.55
C LEU A 16 -17.85 3.56 -5.10
N LYS A 17 -18.70 3.55 -4.07
CA LYS A 17 -19.39 2.31 -3.67
C LYS A 17 -20.32 1.77 -4.76
N GLN A 18 -20.92 2.66 -5.56
CA GLN A 18 -21.73 2.25 -6.71
C GLN A 18 -20.88 1.62 -7.82
N LEU A 19 -19.69 2.18 -8.11
CA LEU A 19 -18.73 1.60 -9.04
C LEU A 19 -18.36 0.18 -8.61
N LEU A 20 -17.98 -0.02 -7.35
CA LEU A 20 -17.62 -1.33 -6.81
C LEU A 20 -18.78 -2.33 -6.94
N ARG A 21 -20.00 -1.94 -6.55
CA ARG A 21 -21.19 -2.78 -6.72
C ARG A 21 -21.43 -3.16 -8.19
N ALA A 22 -21.25 -2.23 -9.12
CA ALA A 22 -21.45 -2.48 -10.54
C ALA A 22 -20.38 -3.44 -11.10
N ALA A 23 -19.12 -3.29 -10.69
CA ALA A 23 -18.04 -4.20 -11.05
C ALA A 23 -18.29 -5.62 -10.49
N HIS A 24 -18.67 -5.71 -9.23
CA HIS A 24 -18.99 -6.99 -8.58
C HIS A 24 -20.20 -7.68 -9.21
N ALA A 25 -21.22 -6.94 -9.64
CA ALA A 25 -22.36 -7.51 -10.37
C ALA A 25 -21.99 -8.09 -11.75
N LEU A 26 -20.79 -7.77 -12.25
CA LEU A 26 -20.21 -8.28 -13.48
C LEU A 26 -19.08 -9.29 -13.22
N ASP A 27 -18.94 -9.78 -11.99
CA ASP A 27 -17.86 -10.68 -11.54
C ASP A 27 -16.45 -10.10 -11.75
N ILE A 28 -16.31 -8.77 -11.71
CA ILE A 28 -15.04 -8.05 -11.82
C ILE A 28 -14.55 -7.65 -10.43
N MET A 29 -13.36 -8.13 -10.05
CA MET A 29 -12.67 -7.68 -8.84
C MET A 29 -12.05 -6.30 -9.05
N VAL A 30 -12.05 -5.48 -8.01
CA VAL A 30 -11.46 -4.14 -8.02
C VAL A 30 -10.41 -4.01 -6.93
N TYR A 31 -9.24 -3.52 -7.32
CA TYR A 31 -8.08 -3.32 -6.47
C TYR A 31 -7.82 -1.83 -6.34
N LEU A 32 -7.41 -1.39 -5.16
CA LEU A 32 -7.02 0.00 -4.93
C LEU A 32 -5.50 0.13 -4.83
N ASP A 33 -4.95 1.11 -5.54
CA ASP A 33 -3.57 1.53 -5.34
C ASP A 33 -3.49 2.48 -4.13
N VAL A 34 -2.69 2.12 -3.14
CA VAL A 34 -2.54 2.87 -1.89
C VAL A 34 -1.10 3.32 -1.68
N VAL A 35 -0.96 4.59 -1.32
CA VAL A 35 0.34 5.24 -1.09
C VAL A 35 0.53 5.47 0.40
N TYR A 36 1.37 4.64 1.02
CA TYR A 36 1.71 4.76 2.44
C TYR A 36 3.14 5.23 2.69
N ASN A 37 3.97 5.29 1.65
CA ASN A 37 5.39 5.62 1.78
C ASN A 37 5.67 7.13 1.86
N HIS A 38 4.77 7.98 1.34
CA HIS A 38 4.88 9.43 1.41
C HIS A 38 3.49 10.10 1.34
N PHE A 39 3.47 11.42 1.52
CA PHE A 39 2.29 12.26 1.35
C PHE A 39 2.57 13.37 0.35
N GLY A 40 1.60 13.66 -0.51
CA GLY A 40 1.74 14.72 -1.51
C GLY A 40 2.09 16.08 -0.90
N PRO A 41 2.90 16.91 -1.60
CA PRO A 41 3.43 18.16 -1.06
C PRO A 41 2.37 19.25 -0.81
N GLN A 42 1.16 19.07 -1.36
CA GLN A 42 0.08 20.04 -1.33
C GLN A 42 -1.10 19.51 -0.51
N LEU A 43 -1.66 20.38 0.34
CA LEU A 43 -2.83 20.09 1.19
C LEU A 43 -2.60 18.96 2.20
N ASN A 44 -1.35 18.57 2.47
CA ASN A 44 -1.01 17.69 3.58
C ASN A 44 -0.84 18.50 4.87
N TYR A 45 -1.93 18.64 5.62
CA TYR A 45 -1.90 19.36 6.90
C TYR A 45 -1.31 18.53 8.05
N LEU A 46 -0.98 17.24 7.85
CA LEU A 46 -0.40 16.40 8.90
C LEU A 46 0.88 17.01 9.46
N HIS A 47 1.71 17.65 8.64
CA HIS A 47 2.90 18.36 9.13
C HIS A 47 2.58 19.49 10.12
N SER A 48 1.39 20.09 10.04
CA SER A 48 0.99 21.23 10.88
C SER A 48 0.39 20.83 12.23
N TYR A 49 -0.20 19.64 12.36
CA TYR A 49 -0.85 19.19 13.61
C TYR A 49 -0.34 17.86 14.16
N ALA A 50 0.44 17.11 13.38
CA ALA A 50 1.01 15.81 13.73
C ALA A 50 2.42 15.67 13.14
N GLU A 51 3.33 16.59 13.47
CA GLU A 51 4.72 16.58 12.97
C GLU A 51 5.42 15.21 13.18
N ARG A 52 5.12 14.55 14.30
CA ARG A 52 5.65 13.23 14.68
C ARG A 52 5.16 12.07 13.81
N PHE A 53 4.19 12.31 12.94
CA PHE A 53 3.78 11.38 11.88
C PHE A 53 4.93 11.13 10.89
N PHE A 54 5.87 12.07 10.81
CA PHE A 54 7.05 11.99 9.97
C PHE A 54 8.31 11.84 10.81
N THR A 55 9.37 11.34 10.19
CA THR A 55 10.67 11.16 10.81
C THR A 55 11.78 11.69 9.91
N SER A 56 12.79 12.30 10.53
CA SER A 56 14.03 12.67 9.85
C SER A 56 15.10 11.57 9.90
N ARG A 57 14.79 10.42 10.53
CA ARG A 57 15.71 9.26 10.58
C ARG A 57 15.96 8.66 9.20
N HIS A 58 14.99 8.82 8.30
CA HIS A 58 14.99 8.27 6.95
C HIS A 58 14.65 9.37 5.95
N ALA A 59 15.21 9.29 4.74
CA ALA A 59 14.86 10.15 3.62
C ALA A 59 14.17 9.33 2.52
N THR A 60 13.21 9.95 1.82
CA THR A 60 12.57 9.37 0.63
C THR A 60 12.75 10.30 -0.56
N GLY A 61 12.55 9.79 -1.79
CA GLY A 61 12.62 10.61 -3.01
C GLY A 61 11.48 11.64 -3.13
N TRP A 62 10.43 11.53 -2.31
CA TRP A 62 9.18 12.29 -2.46
C TRP A 62 8.83 13.18 -1.27
N GLY A 63 9.67 13.21 -0.22
CA GLY A 63 9.48 14.05 0.95
C GLY A 63 9.89 13.39 2.27
N PRO A 64 9.45 13.95 3.42
CA PRO A 64 9.73 13.38 4.73
C PRO A 64 9.22 11.94 4.84
N ALA A 65 10.03 11.05 5.40
CA ALA A 65 9.64 9.66 5.60
C ALA A 65 8.53 9.55 6.65
N VAL A 66 7.62 8.61 6.44
CA VAL A 66 6.60 8.26 7.42
C VAL A 66 7.25 7.57 8.63
N ASN A 67 6.85 7.96 9.84
CA ASN A 67 7.42 7.43 11.06
C ASN A 67 6.76 6.10 11.44
N LEU A 68 7.42 4.97 11.16
CA LEU A 68 6.91 3.63 11.47
C LEU A 68 7.57 2.99 12.71
N GLU A 69 8.46 3.71 13.39
CA GLU A 69 9.29 3.17 14.48
C GLU A 69 9.18 4.04 15.75
N GLY A 70 9.52 3.43 16.90
CA GLY A 70 9.47 4.10 18.18
C GLY A 70 8.04 4.38 18.66
N GLN A 71 7.93 5.10 19.77
CA GLN A 71 6.64 5.32 20.45
C GLN A 71 5.63 6.06 19.57
N ASP A 72 6.07 7.09 18.86
CA ASP A 72 5.19 7.86 17.96
C ASP A 72 4.79 7.05 16.71
N GLY A 73 5.63 6.10 16.29
CA GLY A 73 5.35 5.26 15.12
C GLY A 73 4.20 4.27 15.34
N VAL A 74 3.92 3.87 16.59
CA VAL A 74 2.80 2.96 16.91
C VAL A 74 1.47 3.52 16.38
N PHE A 75 1.17 4.78 16.70
CA PHE A 75 -0.06 5.44 16.23
C PHE A 75 -0.09 5.61 14.71
N VAL A 76 1.05 5.89 14.08
CA VAL A 76 1.14 6.03 12.62
C VAL A 76 0.82 4.70 11.93
N ARG A 77 1.35 3.59 12.44
CA ARG A 77 1.07 2.25 11.93
C ARG A 77 -0.40 1.92 12.06
N GLU A 78 -0.98 2.15 13.24
CA GLU A 78 -2.42 1.95 13.50
C GLU A 78 -3.27 2.76 12.51
N PHE A 79 -2.93 4.03 12.29
CA PHE A 79 -3.63 4.89 11.34
C PHE A 79 -3.59 4.35 9.90
N LEU A 80 -2.42 3.92 9.42
CA LEU A 80 -2.28 3.38 8.06
C LEU A 80 -2.96 2.03 7.90
N ILE A 81 -2.90 1.18 8.92
CA ILE A 81 -3.60 -0.11 8.94
C ILE A 81 -5.11 0.15 8.90
N GLU A 82 -5.64 1.04 9.73
CA GLU A 82 -7.07 1.34 9.73
C GLU A 82 -7.52 1.99 8.41
N ASN A 83 -6.66 2.74 7.72
CA ASN A 83 -6.94 3.19 6.36
C ASN A 83 -7.11 2.02 5.38
N ALA A 84 -6.21 1.02 5.43
CA ALA A 84 -6.35 -0.19 4.63
C ALA A 84 -7.64 -0.94 4.98
N MET A 85 -7.96 -1.05 6.28
CA MET A 85 -9.19 -1.68 6.75
C MET A 85 -10.42 -0.95 6.23
N MET A 86 -10.46 0.38 6.27
CA MET A 86 -11.56 1.18 5.74
C MET A 86 -11.81 0.89 4.25
N TRP A 87 -10.77 0.83 3.42
CA TRP A 87 -10.93 0.52 1.99
C TRP A 87 -11.49 -0.89 1.76
N LEU A 88 -10.96 -1.88 2.48
CA LEU A 88 -11.37 -3.28 2.32
C LEU A 88 -12.74 -3.58 2.92
N ARG A 89 -13.01 -3.07 4.13
CA ARG A 89 -14.22 -3.34 4.93
C ARG A 89 -15.37 -2.43 4.53
N ASP A 90 -15.14 -1.11 4.47
CA ASP A 90 -16.23 -0.13 4.41
C ASP A 90 -16.60 0.24 2.96
N TYR A 91 -15.62 0.22 2.05
CA TYR A 91 -15.86 0.39 0.61
C TYR A 91 -16.04 -0.94 -0.12
N GLY A 92 -15.33 -1.98 0.32
CA GLY A 92 -15.49 -3.33 -0.21
C GLY A 92 -14.52 -3.71 -1.32
N PHE A 93 -13.38 -3.03 -1.46
CA PHE A 93 -12.33 -3.41 -2.40
C PHE A 93 -11.87 -4.87 -2.19
N ASP A 94 -11.48 -5.54 -3.27
CA ASP A 94 -11.05 -6.95 -3.25
C ASP A 94 -9.57 -7.12 -2.95
N GLY A 95 -8.81 -6.03 -3.03
CA GLY A 95 -7.39 -6.04 -2.81
C GLY A 95 -6.76 -4.66 -2.80
N LEU A 96 -5.51 -4.61 -2.34
CA LEU A 96 -4.69 -3.41 -2.31
C LEU A 96 -3.38 -3.68 -3.05
N ARG A 97 -2.95 -2.71 -3.85
CA ARG A 97 -1.59 -2.60 -4.37
C ARG A 97 -0.88 -1.51 -3.57
N LEU A 98 0.22 -1.86 -2.92
CA LEU A 98 0.98 -0.94 -2.08
C LEU A 98 2.11 -0.33 -2.91
N ASP A 99 2.08 0.99 -2.99
CA ASP A 99 3.07 1.80 -3.70
C ASP A 99 4.43 1.85 -3.00
N ALA A 100 5.49 1.74 -3.79
CA ALA A 100 6.90 1.93 -3.47
C ALA A 100 7.28 1.44 -2.07
N VAL A 101 7.05 0.15 -1.79
CA VAL A 101 7.18 -0.37 -0.41
C VAL A 101 8.62 -0.36 0.09
N HIS A 102 9.60 -0.27 -0.81
CA HIS A 102 11.01 -0.08 -0.50
C HIS A 102 11.28 1.26 0.23
N ALA A 103 10.38 2.24 0.10
CA ALA A 103 10.46 3.54 0.77
C ALA A 103 9.78 3.56 2.16
N LEU A 104 9.05 2.51 2.54
CA LEU A 104 8.56 2.30 3.91
C LEU A 104 9.71 1.81 4.80
N LYS A 105 10.52 2.76 5.30
CA LYS A 105 11.66 2.44 6.17
C LYS A 105 11.21 2.10 7.58
N ASP A 106 11.44 0.86 7.99
CA ASP A 106 11.07 0.36 9.31
C ASP A 106 12.06 -0.71 9.78
N ASN A 107 12.84 -0.40 10.82
CA ASN A 107 13.79 -1.33 11.43
C ASN A 107 13.23 -2.03 12.68
N SER A 108 11.91 -1.97 12.91
CA SER A 108 11.26 -2.67 14.01
C SER A 108 11.35 -4.19 13.81
N ASP A 109 11.43 -4.96 14.91
CA ASP A 109 11.47 -6.43 14.87
C ASP A 109 10.33 -7.03 14.04
N ARG A 110 9.14 -6.39 14.10
CA ARG A 110 7.99 -6.68 13.25
C ARG A 110 7.79 -5.54 12.25
N HIS A 111 8.22 -5.77 11.01
CA HIS A 111 8.08 -4.79 9.93
C HIS A 111 6.61 -4.43 9.65
N PHE A 112 6.33 -3.17 9.31
CA PHE A 112 5.00 -2.65 9.01
C PHE A 112 4.23 -3.47 7.98
N LEU A 113 4.88 -3.85 6.88
CA LEU A 113 4.29 -4.71 5.84
C LEU A 113 3.82 -6.07 6.39
N VAL A 114 4.58 -6.66 7.32
CA VAL A 114 4.19 -7.92 7.96
C VAL A 114 2.97 -7.70 8.83
N GLU A 115 3.00 -6.64 9.65
CA GLU A 115 1.89 -6.32 10.53
C GLU A 115 0.59 -6.02 9.76
N LEU A 116 0.66 -5.19 8.73
CA LEU A 116 -0.48 -4.87 7.88
C LEU A 116 -1.06 -6.14 7.24
N ALA A 117 -0.21 -6.97 6.64
CA ALA A 117 -0.67 -8.19 6.00
C ALA A 117 -1.32 -9.15 7.00
N GLU A 118 -0.69 -9.40 8.15
CA GLU A 118 -1.25 -10.27 9.19
C GLU A 118 -2.60 -9.73 9.71
N THR A 119 -2.74 -8.42 9.92
CA THR A 119 -4.00 -7.81 10.34
C THR A 119 -5.10 -8.02 9.29
N VAL A 120 -4.81 -7.78 8.00
CA VAL A 120 -5.77 -8.03 6.91
C VAL A 120 -6.14 -9.51 6.83
N ARG A 121 -5.17 -10.43 6.94
CA ARG A 121 -5.44 -11.88 6.88
C ARG A 121 -6.31 -12.35 8.04
N ASN A 122 -6.12 -11.78 9.23
CA ASN A 122 -6.90 -12.12 10.41
C ASN A 122 -8.34 -11.59 10.32
N GLU A 123 -8.53 -10.33 9.97
CA GLU A 123 -9.88 -9.74 9.86
C GLU A 123 -10.70 -10.42 8.76
N PHE A 124 -10.08 -10.64 7.60
CA PHE A 124 -10.78 -11.17 6.42
C PHE A 124 -10.58 -12.67 6.24
N ALA A 125 -10.43 -13.45 7.32
CA ALA A 125 -10.20 -14.90 7.22
C ALA A 125 -11.28 -15.65 6.41
N GLY A 126 -12.52 -15.12 6.35
CA GLY A 126 -13.62 -15.66 5.55
C GLY A 126 -13.76 -15.09 4.13
N ARG A 127 -12.94 -14.10 3.74
CA ARG A 127 -12.97 -13.44 2.43
C ARG A 127 -11.56 -13.36 1.87
N ARG A 128 -11.37 -13.85 0.64
CA ARG A 128 -10.08 -13.65 -0.04
C ARG A 128 -9.86 -12.17 -0.36
N VAL A 129 -8.86 -11.57 0.28
CA VAL A 129 -8.35 -10.24 -0.04
C VAL A 129 -6.99 -10.38 -0.72
N HIS A 130 -6.79 -9.72 -1.85
CA HIS A 130 -5.54 -9.81 -2.58
C HIS A 130 -4.60 -8.65 -2.22
N LEU A 131 -3.39 -8.96 -1.74
CA LEU A 131 -2.39 -7.94 -1.40
C LEU A 131 -1.22 -8.02 -2.37
N MET A 132 -0.91 -6.90 -3.02
CA MET A 132 0.15 -6.76 -4.01
C MET A 132 1.14 -5.68 -3.60
N LEU A 133 2.41 -5.88 -3.93
CA LEU A 133 3.49 -4.93 -3.64
C LEU A 133 4.07 -4.35 -4.92
N GLU A 134 4.40 -3.07 -4.94
CA GLU A 134 5.49 -2.55 -5.76
C GLU A 134 6.78 -2.61 -4.94
N ASN A 135 7.66 -3.55 -5.29
CA ASN A 135 8.80 -3.93 -4.45
C ASN A 135 10.11 -4.07 -5.23
N GLU A 136 10.78 -2.95 -5.43
CA GLU A 136 12.09 -2.87 -6.07
C GLU A 136 13.17 -3.72 -5.37
N ALA A 137 13.08 -3.89 -4.05
CA ALA A 137 14.08 -4.62 -3.28
C ALA A 137 13.99 -6.16 -3.44
N ASN A 138 13.01 -6.67 -4.21
CA ASN A 138 12.85 -8.10 -4.52
C ASN A 138 12.87 -9.02 -3.28
N GLN A 139 12.30 -8.54 -2.16
CA GLN A 139 12.26 -9.26 -0.89
C GLN A 139 11.28 -10.45 -0.93
N ALA A 140 11.73 -11.57 -1.51
CA ALA A 140 10.91 -12.77 -1.76
C ALA A 140 10.27 -13.39 -0.50
N HIS A 141 10.79 -13.11 0.70
CA HIS A 141 10.22 -13.60 1.96
C HIS A 141 8.78 -13.09 2.21
N LEU A 142 8.41 -11.94 1.62
CA LEU A 142 7.06 -11.37 1.69
C LEU A 142 6.02 -12.18 0.87
N LEU A 143 6.48 -12.98 -0.09
CA LEU A 143 5.65 -13.79 -1.00
C LEU A 143 5.55 -15.27 -0.60
N ARG A 144 6.09 -15.63 0.58
CA ARG A 144 6.07 -17.01 1.07
C ARG A 144 4.64 -17.55 1.15
N ARG A 145 4.48 -18.81 0.75
CA ARG A 145 3.20 -19.53 0.82
C ARG A 145 3.24 -20.65 1.84
N SER A 146 2.11 -20.90 2.49
CA SER A 146 1.86 -22.06 3.33
C SER A 146 0.59 -22.74 2.84
N GLN A 147 0.65 -24.04 2.57
CA GLN A 147 -0.49 -24.81 2.03
C GLN A 147 -1.12 -24.16 0.77
N GLY A 148 -0.29 -23.56 -0.09
CA GLY A 148 -0.71 -22.89 -1.32
C GLY A 148 -1.21 -21.44 -1.14
N LEU A 149 -1.49 -21.01 0.09
CA LEU A 149 -1.98 -19.66 0.40
C LEU A 149 -0.81 -18.73 0.74
N ALA A 150 -0.91 -17.46 0.32
CA ALA A 150 0.08 -16.44 0.68
C ALA A 150 0.07 -16.18 2.18
N ARG A 151 1.25 -16.18 2.81
CA ARG A 151 1.39 -15.84 4.23
C ARG A 151 1.15 -14.34 4.45
N HIS A 152 1.76 -13.50 3.62
CA HIS A 152 1.62 -12.05 3.69
C HIS A 152 1.04 -11.50 2.38
N TYR A 153 1.84 -11.45 1.31
CA TYR A 153 1.42 -10.85 0.03
C TYR A 153 1.24 -11.90 -1.06
N ASP A 154 0.23 -11.69 -1.91
CA ASP A 154 -0.15 -12.60 -2.99
C ASP A 154 0.79 -12.50 -4.19
N ALA A 155 1.27 -11.29 -4.47
CA ALA A 155 2.14 -10.99 -5.59
C ALA A 155 2.95 -9.70 -5.36
N GLN A 156 3.91 -9.45 -6.25
CA GLN A 156 4.56 -8.16 -6.39
C GLN A 156 4.72 -7.81 -7.87
N TRP A 157 4.91 -6.54 -8.18
CA TRP A 157 5.43 -6.10 -9.47
C TRP A 157 6.88 -6.54 -9.62
N ALA A 158 7.23 -6.98 -10.83
CA ALA A 158 8.52 -7.56 -11.15
C ALA A 158 9.18 -6.74 -12.26
N ASP A 159 9.69 -5.56 -11.88
CA ASP A 159 10.23 -4.59 -12.82
C ASP A 159 11.44 -5.13 -13.58
N ASP A 160 12.19 -6.08 -13.01
CA ASP A 160 13.28 -6.78 -13.69
C ASP A 160 12.84 -7.42 -15.02
N PHE A 161 11.61 -7.96 -15.08
CA PHE A 161 11.09 -8.54 -16.30
C PHE A 161 10.80 -7.46 -17.36
N HIS A 162 10.14 -6.38 -16.94
CA HIS A 162 9.89 -5.23 -17.81
C HIS A 162 11.21 -4.65 -18.35
N ASN A 163 12.16 -4.38 -17.46
CA ASN A 163 13.44 -3.76 -17.80
C ASN A 163 14.26 -4.63 -18.75
N ALA A 164 14.33 -5.94 -18.50
CA ALA A 164 15.03 -6.86 -19.38
C ALA A 164 14.43 -6.88 -20.80
N LEU A 165 13.10 -6.90 -20.91
CA LEU A 165 12.43 -6.84 -22.22
C LEU A 165 12.61 -5.49 -22.89
N HIS A 166 12.49 -4.40 -22.15
CA HIS A 166 12.62 -3.05 -22.68
C HIS A 166 14.01 -2.80 -23.25
N VAL A 167 15.07 -3.13 -22.51
CA VAL A 167 16.46 -3.01 -22.97
C VAL A 167 16.69 -3.90 -24.20
N LEU A 168 16.17 -5.13 -24.20
CA LEU A 168 16.32 -6.06 -25.32
C LEU A 168 15.66 -5.55 -26.60
N LEU A 169 14.49 -4.90 -26.49
CA LEU A 169 13.68 -4.48 -27.65
C LEU A 169 14.04 -3.08 -28.15
N THR A 170 14.50 -2.18 -27.28
CA THR A 170 14.75 -0.77 -27.62
C THR A 170 16.23 -0.40 -27.69
N GLY A 171 17.10 -1.16 -27.01
CA GLY A 171 18.51 -0.82 -26.84
C GLY A 171 18.78 0.32 -25.85
N GLU A 172 17.74 0.85 -25.19
CA GLU A 172 17.88 1.86 -24.12
C GLU A 172 18.71 1.27 -22.97
N ARG A 173 19.51 2.13 -22.31
CA ARG A 173 20.44 1.72 -21.23
C ARG A 173 20.32 2.58 -19.98
N GLU A 174 19.39 3.53 -19.99
CA GLU A 174 19.10 4.40 -18.85
C GLU A 174 18.00 3.74 -18.02
N GLY A 175 18.14 3.83 -16.69
CA GLY A 175 17.12 3.37 -15.74
C GLY A 175 16.25 4.55 -15.29
N TYR A 176 15.09 4.22 -14.74
CA TYR A 176 14.17 5.16 -14.08
C TYR A 176 14.29 5.03 -12.56
#